data_AF-A0A953AV19-F1
#
_entry.id   AF-A0A953AV19-F1
#
_cell.length_a   1.000
_cell.length_b   1.000
_cell.length_c   1.000
_cell.angle_alpha   90.00
_cell.angle_beta   90.00
_cell.angle_gamma   90.00
#
_symmetry.space_group_name_H-M   'P 1'
#
loop_
_entity.id
_entity.type
_entity.pdbx_description
1 polymer ?
#
loop_
_entity_poly.entity_id
_entity_poly.type
_entity_poly.pdbx_seq_one_letter_code
_entity_poly.pdbx_strand_id
1 'polypeptide(L)'
;MVTGSPHQYVGRIAHFLARHGFPLAGIYPRDLGLDTLSDYKQPVIRKLLQGTKQPVVLIGDSGEHDPEVYVQIRKEFPGRVRAIYLRDAGGDTSDPARFEGALLFHHPREAAKDALARGLISKRCYDTEFPEEPAQ
;
A
#
# COMPACT_ATOMS: atom_id res chain seq x y z
N MET A 1 -3.64 -5.19 -5.99
CA MET A 1 -2.57 -5.63 -5.06
C MET A 1 -1.37 -6.07 -5.89
N VAL A 2 -0.20 -5.47 -5.69
CA VAL A 2 1.06 -5.95 -6.29
C VAL A 2 1.76 -6.78 -5.21
N THR A 3 2.11 -8.04 -5.49
CA THR A 3 2.65 -8.97 -4.48
C THR A 3 3.93 -9.64 -4.95
N GLY A 4 4.85 -9.85 -4.00
CA GLY A 4 6.11 -10.59 -4.23
C GLY A 4 5.92 -12.10 -4.24
N SER A 5 4.71 -12.54 -3.92
CA SER A 5 4.37 -13.95 -3.93
C SER A 5 4.40 -14.49 -5.37
N PRO A 6 4.96 -15.70 -5.57
CA PRO A 6 4.89 -16.39 -6.85
C PRO A 6 3.46 -16.58 -7.34
N HIS A 7 3.26 -16.63 -8.65
CA HIS A 7 1.94 -16.78 -9.29
C HIS A 7 1.15 -18.00 -8.75
N GLN A 8 1.82 -19.06 -8.33
CA GLN A 8 1.22 -20.27 -7.75
C GLN A 8 0.40 -20.00 -6.49
N TYR A 9 0.68 -18.90 -5.77
CA TYR A 9 -0.03 -18.54 -4.54
C TYR A 9 -1.25 -17.63 -4.77
N VAL A 10 -1.47 -17.14 -5.99
CA VAL A 10 -2.55 -16.18 -6.30
C VAL A 10 -3.93 -16.72 -5.87
N GLY A 11 -4.23 -17.99 -6.13
CA GLY A 11 -5.50 -18.60 -5.73
C GLY A 11 -5.71 -18.58 -4.21
N ARG A 12 -4.65 -18.83 -3.42
CA ARG A 12 -4.73 -18.80 -1.95
C ARG A 12 -4.90 -17.37 -1.43
N ILE A 13 -4.19 -16.42 -2.02
CA ILE A 13 -4.29 -15.00 -1.66
C ILE A 13 -5.68 -14.46 -1.97
N ALA A 14 -6.21 -14.74 -3.17
CA ALA A 14 -7.57 -14.35 -3.54
C ALA A 14 -8.60 -14.93 -2.57
N HIS A 15 -8.50 -16.22 -2.24
CA HIS A 15 -9.41 -16.85 -1.28
C HIS A 15 -9.34 -16.21 0.11
N PHE A 16 -8.14 -15.90 0.59
CA PHE A 16 -7.93 -15.21 1.86
C PHE A 16 -8.60 -13.83 1.86
N LEU A 17 -8.35 -13.01 0.83
CA LEU A 17 -8.93 -11.67 0.71
C LEU A 17 -10.45 -11.73 0.69
N ALA A 18 -11.04 -12.62 -0.11
CA ALA A 18 -12.48 -12.80 -0.19
C ALA A 18 -13.10 -13.19 1.15
N ARG A 19 -12.48 -14.15 1.85
CA ARG A 19 -12.93 -14.59 3.17
C ARG A 19 -12.93 -13.47 4.20
N HIS A 20 -11.97 -12.54 4.11
CA HIS A 20 -11.85 -11.40 5.03
C HIS A 20 -12.57 -10.15 4.53
N GLY A 21 -13.42 -10.25 3.51
CA GLY A 21 -14.25 -9.13 3.03
C GLY A 21 -13.48 -8.07 2.24
N PHE A 22 -12.23 -8.34 1.86
CA PHE A 22 -11.49 -7.44 0.98
C PHE A 22 -12.03 -7.57 -0.45
N PRO A 23 -12.21 -6.44 -1.16
CA PRO A 23 -12.64 -6.48 -2.54
C PRO A 23 -11.58 -7.21 -3.37
N LEU A 24 -12.02 -8.21 -4.14
CA LEU A 24 -11.19 -8.87 -5.14
C LEU A 24 -10.95 -7.91 -6.31
N ALA A 25 -9.98 -7.03 -6.15
CA ALA A 25 -9.40 -6.24 -7.23
C ALA A 25 -8.24 -7.00 -7.89
N GLY A 26 -7.73 -6.48 -9.01
CA GLY A 26 -6.60 -7.09 -9.73
C GLY A 26 -5.40 -7.42 -8.82
N ILE A 27 -4.97 -8.67 -8.86
CA ILE A 27 -3.77 -9.19 -8.17
C ILE A 27 -2.67 -9.33 -9.20
N TYR A 28 -1.55 -8.65 -8.97
CA TYR A 28 -0.38 -8.64 -9.85
C TYR A 28 0.78 -9.34 -9.13
N PRO A 29 0.96 -10.65 -9.34
CA PRO A 29 2.02 -11.42 -8.71
C PRO A 29 3.39 -11.13 -9.34
N ARG A 30 4.44 -11.46 -8.61
CA ARG A 30 5.81 -11.52 -9.14
C ARG A 30 5.90 -12.68 -10.12
N ASP A 31 6.43 -12.40 -11.31
CA ASP A 31 6.92 -13.44 -12.22
C ASP A 31 8.30 -13.90 -11.73
N LEU A 32 8.55 -15.21 -11.68
CA LEU A 32 9.81 -15.79 -11.15
C LEU A 32 10.82 -16.05 -12.29
N GLY A 33 10.91 -15.14 -13.24
CA GLY A 33 11.94 -15.17 -14.27
C GLY A 33 13.34 -14.92 -13.68
N LEU A 34 14.38 -15.41 -14.38
CA LEU A 34 15.79 -15.24 -13.98
C LEU A 34 16.20 -13.76 -13.78
N ASP A 35 15.47 -12.81 -14.34
CA ASP A 35 15.79 -11.37 -14.33
C ASP A 35 15.01 -10.53 -13.31
N THR A 36 14.16 -11.14 -12.46
CA THR A 36 13.16 -10.41 -11.63
C THR A 36 13.48 -10.31 -10.14
N LEU A 37 14.70 -10.63 -9.72
CA LEU A 37 15.05 -10.79 -8.31
C LEU A 37 14.98 -9.47 -7.49
N SER A 38 15.22 -8.30 -8.11
CA SER A 38 15.31 -7.02 -7.38
C SER A 38 14.11 -6.06 -7.56
N ASP A 39 13.61 -5.79 -8.77
CA ASP A 39 12.83 -4.54 -8.98
C ASP A 39 11.43 -4.69 -9.56
N TYR A 40 10.80 -5.88 -9.49
CA TYR A 40 9.52 -6.14 -10.17
C TYR A 40 8.33 -5.21 -9.77
N LYS A 41 8.31 -4.64 -8.56
CA LYS A 41 7.20 -3.78 -8.10
C LYS A 41 7.12 -2.49 -8.92
N GLN A 42 8.26 -1.84 -9.18
CA GLN A 42 8.32 -0.57 -9.89
C GLN A 42 7.70 -0.60 -11.30
N PRO A 43 8.13 -1.49 -12.23
CA PRO A 43 7.59 -1.51 -13.58
C PRO A 43 6.11 -1.89 -13.60
N VAL A 44 5.65 -2.75 -12.68
CA VAL A 44 4.23 -3.09 -12.55
C VAL A 44 3.41 -1.88 -12.11
N ILE A 45 3.81 -1.20 -11.02
CA ILE A 45 3.11 0.00 -10.53
C ILE A 45 3.12 1.10 -11.60
N ARG A 46 4.26 1.31 -12.27
CA ARG A 46 4.40 2.30 -13.35
C ARG A 46 3.43 2.00 -14.50
N LYS A 47 3.36 0.75 -14.97
CA LYS A 47 2.43 0.32 -16.02
C LYS A 47 0.97 0.53 -15.62
N LEU A 48 0.62 0.24 -14.37
CA LEU A 48 -0.74 0.48 -13.86
C LEU A 48 -1.10 1.96 -13.83
N LEU A 49 -0.18 2.81 -13.34
CA LEU A 49 -0.41 4.25 -13.28
C LEU A 49 -0.47 4.93 -14.65
N GLN A 50 0.27 4.41 -15.64
CA GLN A 50 0.16 4.84 -17.03
C GLN A 50 -1.16 4.41 -17.66
N GLY A 51 -1.68 3.23 -17.30
CA GLY A 51 -2.94 2.69 -17.82
C GLY A 51 -4.21 3.28 -17.20
N THR A 52 -4.12 3.93 -16.03
CA THR A 52 -5.26 4.62 -15.39
C THR A 52 -5.06 6.12 -15.33
N LYS A 53 -6.16 6.89 -15.31
CA LYS A 53 -6.13 8.35 -15.04
C LYS A 53 -6.47 8.70 -13.59
N GLN A 54 -6.92 7.72 -12.81
CA GLN A 54 -7.41 7.96 -11.45
C GLN A 54 -6.24 8.19 -10.48
N PRO A 55 -6.40 9.07 -9.47
CA PRO A 55 -5.45 9.16 -8.38
C PRO A 55 -5.40 7.85 -7.58
N VAL A 56 -4.27 7.60 -6.92
CA VAL A 56 -4.04 6.38 -6.14
C VAL A 56 -3.57 6.69 -4.72
N VAL A 57 -3.78 5.72 -3.84
CA VAL A 57 -3.16 5.64 -2.52
C VAL A 57 -2.25 4.41 -2.53
N LEU A 58 -1.01 4.56 -2.07
CA LEU A 58 -0.04 3.47 -1.98
C LEU A 58 0.03 2.99 -0.53
N ILE A 59 -0.06 1.68 -0.31
CA ILE A 59 -0.03 1.07 1.02
C ILE A 59 0.98 -0.08 0.98
N GLY A 60 1.91 -0.14 1.92
CA GLY A 60 2.97 -1.16 1.97
C GLY A 60 3.66 -1.25 3.33
N ASP A 61 4.81 -1.94 3.36
CA ASP A 61 5.54 -2.25 4.59
C ASP A 61 6.95 -1.60 4.61
N SER A 62 7.38 -1.07 5.75
CA SER A 62 8.67 -0.39 5.91
C SER A 62 9.90 -1.31 5.82
N GLY A 63 9.72 -2.60 6.16
CA GLY A 63 10.78 -3.61 6.16
C GLY A 63 11.16 -4.14 4.79
N GLU A 64 10.37 -3.81 3.76
CA GLU A 64 10.60 -4.18 2.36
C GLU A 64 11.12 -2.97 1.57
N HIS A 65 11.23 -3.11 0.25
CA HIS A 65 11.57 -2.01 -0.67
C HIS A 65 10.38 -1.09 -1.03
N ASP A 66 9.25 -1.21 -0.33
CA ASP A 66 8.08 -0.35 -0.59
C ASP A 66 8.35 1.15 -0.42
N PRO A 67 9.09 1.60 0.62
CA PRO A 67 9.37 3.03 0.81
C PRO A 67 10.07 3.65 -0.40
N GLU A 68 11.15 3.04 -0.88
CA GLU A 68 11.95 3.51 -2.01
C GLU A 68 11.13 3.52 -3.30
N VAL A 69 10.38 2.45 -3.54
CA VAL A 69 9.49 2.32 -4.70
C VAL A 69 8.42 3.42 -4.69
N TYR A 70 7.79 3.67 -3.55
CA TYR A 70 6.70 4.65 -3.46
C TYR A 70 7.19 6.09 -3.54
N VAL A 71 8.35 6.41 -2.96
CA VAL A 71 9.00 7.73 -3.11
C VAL A 71 9.31 8.00 -4.58
N GLN A 72 9.90 7.04 -5.28
CA GLN A 72 10.21 7.18 -6.70
C GLN A 72 8.93 7.35 -7.54
N ILE A 73 7.91 6.52 -7.31
CA ILE A 73 6.64 6.62 -8.03
C ILE A 73 5.95 7.96 -7.80
N ARG A 74 6.00 8.52 -6.58
CA ARG A 74 5.45 9.87 -6.34
C ARG A 74 6.20 10.94 -7.12
N LYS A 75 7.53 10.86 -7.21
CA LYS A 75 8.37 11.79 -7.98
C LYS A 75 8.07 11.71 -9.48
N GLU A 76 7.86 10.50 -10.00
CA GLU A 76 7.53 10.27 -11.42
C GLU A 76 6.10 10.68 -11.80
N PHE A 77 5.15 10.56 -10.86
CA PHE A 77 3.73 10.85 -11.09
C PHE A 77 3.19 11.89 -10.10
N PRO A 78 3.68 13.15 -10.16
CA PRO A 78 3.26 14.19 -9.22
C PRO A 78 1.74 14.45 -9.32
N GLY A 79 1.10 14.60 -8.17
CA GLY A 79 -0.36 14.81 -8.08
C GLY A 79 -1.22 13.55 -8.29
N ARG A 80 -0.65 12.44 -8.78
CA ARG A 80 -1.37 11.15 -8.93
C ARG A 80 -1.40 10.34 -7.66
N VAL A 81 -0.35 10.40 -6.84
CA VAL A 81 -0.28 9.73 -5.54
C VAL A 81 -0.83 10.66 -4.47
N ARG A 82 -1.98 10.33 -3.88
CA ARG A 82 -2.68 11.17 -2.88
C ARG A 82 -2.15 10.98 -1.46
N ALA A 83 -1.73 9.76 -1.16
CA ALA A 83 -1.12 9.39 0.11
C ALA A 83 -0.27 8.14 -0.07
N ILE A 84 0.73 7.99 0.79
CA ILE A 84 1.56 6.80 0.94
C ILE A 84 1.48 6.41 2.41
N TYR A 85 1.00 5.20 2.69
CA TYR A 85 0.92 4.63 4.03
C TYR A 85 1.87 3.44 4.14
N LEU A 86 2.80 3.51 5.07
CA LEU A 86 3.77 2.44 5.32
C LEU A 86 3.54 1.90 6.72
N ARG A 87 3.26 0.60 6.84
CA ARG A 87 3.22 -0.07 8.14
C ARG A 87 4.65 -0.21 8.64
N ASP A 88 4.91 0.18 9.87
CA ASP A 88 6.20 -0.14 10.47
C ASP A 88 6.30 -1.64 10.77
N ALA A 89 7.18 -2.32 10.05
CA ALA A 89 7.44 -3.75 10.16
C ALA A 89 8.86 -4.05 10.70
N GLY A 90 9.49 -3.09 11.38
CA GLY A 90 10.84 -3.28 11.97
C GLY A 90 11.97 -3.16 10.95
N GLY A 91 11.76 -2.40 9.87
CA GLY A 91 12.80 -2.06 8.91
C GLY A 91 13.76 -0.99 9.43
N ASP A 92 14.84 -0.75 8.71
CA ASP A 92 15.78 0.34 9.05
C ASP A 92 15.13 1.71 8.86
N THR A 93 14.73 2.35 9.96
CA THR A 93 14.18 3.71 9.98
C THR A 93 15.25 4.80 10.10
N SER A 94 16.54 4.44 10.07
CA SER A 94 17.65 5.38 10.27
C SER A 94 17.83 6.36 9.11
N ASP A 95 17.31 6.03 7.93
CA ASP A 95 17.28 6.91 6.77
C ASP A 95 15.88 7.53 6.56
N PRO A 96 15.67 8.80 6.95
CA PRO A 96 14.39 9.48 6.75
C PRO A 96 14.02 9.66 5.27
N ALA A 97 14.99 9.65 4.35
CA ALA A 97 14.74 9.84 2.94
C ALA A 97 13.92 8.68 2.34
N ARG A 98 14.04 7.48 2.91
CA ARG A 98 13.22 6.31 2.53
C ARG A 98 11.72 6.56 2.69
N PHE A 99 11.36 7.35 3.70
CA PHE A 99 9.97 7.61 4.08
C PHE A 99 9.48 8.99 3.63
N GLU A 100 10.22 9.66 2.74
CA GLU A 100 9.92 11.01 2.27
C GLU A 100 8.44 11.09 1.86
N GLY A 101 7.66 11.95 2.51
CA GLY A 101 6.23 12.19 2.24
C GLY A 101 5.30 10.97 2.36
N ALA A 102 5.73 9.93 3.06
CA ALA A 102 4.89 8.83 3.51
C ALA A 102 4.50 9.03 4.98
N LEU A 103 3.36 8.47 5.37
CA LEU A 103 2.98 8.31 6.77
C LEU A 103 3.35 6.91 7.21
N LEU A 104 4.29 6.82 8.15
CA LEU A 104 4.62 5.58 8.85
C LEU A 104 3.60 5.39 9.99
N PHE A 105 3.00 4.21 10.09
CA PHE A 105 2.02 3.89 11.13
C PHE A 105 2.34 2.56 11.82
N HIS A 106 2.03 2.49 13.12
CA HIS A 106 2.09 1.24 13.89
C HIS A 106 0.69 0.63 14.04
N HIS A 107 -0.31 1.48 14.25
CA HIS A 107 -1.70 1.08 14.39
C HIS A 107 -2.52 1.52 13.17
N PRO A 108 -3.39 0.65 12.62
CA PRO A 108 -4.24 1.00 11.46
C PRO A 108 -5.08 2.27 11.67
N ARG A 109 -5.43 2.58 12.92
CA ARG A 109 -6.19 3.78 13.29
C ARG A 109 -5.46 5.07 12.91
N GLU A 110 -4.13 5.10 12.95
CA GLU A 110 -3.32 6.28 12.59
C GLU A 110 -3.44 6.60 11.10
N ALA A 111 -3.26 5.59 10.24
CA ALA A 111 -3.45 5.72 8.80
C ALA A 111 -4.90 6.09 8.46
N ALA A 112 -5.88 5.51 9.16
CA ALA A 112 -7.29 5.83 8.96
C ALA A 112 -7.63 7.28 9.34
N LYS A 113 -7.05 7.82 10.43
CA LYS A 113 -7.23 9.22 10.83
C LYS A 113 -6.69 10.19 9.78
N ASP A 114 -5.48 9.94 9.27
CA ASP A 114 -4.93 10.77 8.18
C ASP A 114 -5.75 10.63 6.89
N ALA A 115 -6.19 9.42 6.54
CA ALA A 115 -7.07 9.19 5.39
C ALA A 115 -8.39 9.95 5.50
N LEU A 116 -8.98 10.02 6.70
CA LEU A 116 -10.18 10.81 6.97
C LEU A 116 -9.88 12.31 6.80
N ALA A 117 -8.79 12.81 7.38
CA ALA A 117 -8.38 14.22 7.28
C ALA A 117 -8.11 14.65 5.82
N ARG A 118 -7.64 13.73 4.97
CA ARG A 118 -7.43 13.95 3.53
C ARG A 118 -8.69 13.78 2.68
N GLY A 119 -9.81 13.37 3.26
CA GLY A 119 -11.05 13.06 2.54
C GLY A 119 -10.96 11.81 1.66
N LEU A 120 -10.03 10.88 1.96
CA LEU A 120 -9.87 9.61 1.24
C LEU A 120 -10.90 8.57 1.68
N ILE A 121 -11.38 8.67 2.91
CA ILE A 121 -12.47 7.86 3.47
C ILE A 121 -13.54 8.75 4.07
N SER A 122 -14.77 8.23 4.17
CA SER A 122 -15.88 8.95 4.83
C SER A 122 -15.81 8.79 6.35
N LYS A 123 -16.36 9.75 7.08
CA LYS A 123 -16.51 9.64 8.54
C LYS A 123 -17.27 8.38 8.94
N ARG A 124 -18.34 8.03 8.20
CA ARG A 124 -19.10 6.79 8.42
C ARG A 124 -18.22 5.54 8.34
N CYS A 125 -17.31 5.48 7.36
CA CYS A 125 -16.38 4.36 7.21
C CYS A 125 -15.42 4.28 8.40
N TYR A 126 -14.86 5.43 8.82
CA TYR A 126 -13.97 5.48 9.98
C TYR A 126 -14.67 5.00 11.26
N ASP A 127 -15.85 5.55 11.57
CA ASP A 127 -16.59 5.24 12.81
C ASP A 127 -17.06 3.77 12.85
N THR A 128 -17.35 3.17 11.69
CA THR A 128 -17.76 1.76 11.59
C THR A 128 -16.60 0.81 11.90
N GLU A 129 -15.40 1.08 11.37
CA GLU A 129 -14.22 0.22 11.51
C GLU A 129 -13.45 0.48 12.82
N PHE A 130 -13.51 1.70 13.34
CA PHE A 130 -12.81 2.12 14.54
C PHE A 130 -13.76 2.78 15.55
N PRO A 131 -14.67 2.00 16.16
CA PRO A 131 -15.55 2.54 17.20
C PRO A 131 -14.71 3.11 18.37
N GLU A 132 -15.24 4.15 19.00
CA GLU A 132 -14.73 4.63 20.30
C GLU A 132 -14.87 3.48 21.31
N GLU A 133 -13.78 3.18 22.04
CA GLU A 133 -13.88 2.25 23.16
C GLU A 133 -14.82 2.87 24.20
N PRO A 134 -15.77 2.12 24.78
CA PRO A 134 -16.60 2.64 25.84
C PRO A 134 -15.69 3.11 26.99
N ALA A 135 -15.86 4.34 27.44
CA ALA A 135 -15.19 4.87 28.61
C ALA A 135 -15.44 3.90 29.78
N GLN A 136 -14.35 3.32 30.31
CA GLN A 136 -14.38 2.50 31.52
C GLN A 136 -14.62 3.37 32.75
#